data_AF-A0A953JM03-F1
#
_entry.id   AF-A0A953JM03-F1
#
_cell.length_a   1.000
_cell.length_b   1.000
_cell.length_c   1.000
_cell.angle_alpha   90.00
_cell.angle_beta   90.00
_cell.angle_gamma   90.00
#
_symmetry.space_group_name_H-M   'P 1'
#
loop_
_entity.id
_entity.type
_entity.pdbx_description
1 polymer ?
#
loop_
_entity_poly.entity_id
_entity_poly.type
_entity_poly.pdbx_seq_one_letter_code
_entity_poly.pdbx_strand_id
1 'polypeptide(L)'
;MTKEAILGSIRRGLRRGPLPADQRAMLESRLAAHPRHLIPARSRLPRPQQVALFVRNVEKEFGTVERVPDLAALPAAVADYLAAQNLPPRFVLAPHPDLAGVPWSDRPML
;
A
#
# COMPACT_ATOMS: atom_id res chain seq x y z
N MET A 1 5.80 -21.11 -26.36
CA MET A 1 7.09 -21.08 -25.64
C MET A 1 6.82 -20.86 -24.15
N THR A 2 7.55 -21.53 -23.27
CA THR A 2 7.42 -21.37 -21.80
C THR A 2 8.34 -20.26 -21.27
N LYS A 3 8.06 -19.75 -20.06
CA LYS A 3 8.89 -18.75 -19.36
C LYS A 3 10.34 -19.23 -19.22
N GLU A 4 10.54 -20.50 -18.89
CA GLU A 4 11.84 -21.13 -18.68
C GLU A 4 12.66 -21.14 -19.98
N ALA A 5 12.02 -21.38 -21.13
CA ALA A 5 12.68 -21.36 -22.44
C ALA A 5 13.17 -19.94 -22.80
N ILE A 6 12.34 -18.92 -22.56
CA ILE A 6 12.69 -17.51 -22.82
C ILE A 6 13.86 -17.08 -21.93
N LEU A 7 13.75 -17.30 -20.61
CA LEU A 7 14.81 -16.92 -19.66
C LEU A 7 16.10 -17.72 -19.89
N GLY A 8 15.98 -18.97 -20.31
CA GLY A 8 17.11 -19.80 -20.74
C GLY A 8 17.84 -19.22 -21.95
N SER A 9 17.11 -18.77 -22.97
CA SER A 9 17.69 -18.13 -24.16
C SER A 9 18.43 -16.84 -23.82
N ILE A 10 17.83 -15.99 -22.98
CA ILE A 10 18.45 -14.73 -22.53
C ILE A 10 19.76 -14.99 -21.77
N ARG A 11 19.77 -15.95 -20.83
CA ARG A 11 21.01 -16.30 -20.08
C ARG A 11 22.13 -16.77 -21.02
N ARG A 12 21.80 -17.61 -22.01
CA ARG A 12 22.77 -18.05 -23.02
C ARG A 12 23.29 -16.88 -23.86
N GLY A 13 22.41 -16.01 -24.35
CA GLY A 13 22.80 -14.83 -25.13
C GLY A 13 23.73 -13.88 -24.36
N LEU A 14 23.50 -13.74 -23.05
CA LEU A 14 24.34 -12.96 -22.14
C LEU A 14 25.58 -13.72 -21.62
N ARG A 15 25.83 -14.95 -22.09
CA ARG A 15 26.91 -15.84 -21.63
C ARG A 15 26.95 -16.02 -20.10
N ARG A 16 25.78 -16.02 -19.46
CA ARG A 16 25.64 -16.22 -18.01
C ARG A 16 25.43 -17.70 -17.68
N GLY A 17 26.39 -18.29 -16.97
CA GLY A 17 26.31 -19.63 -16.40
C GLY A 17 25.64 -19.67 -15.02
N PRO A 18 25.65 -20.84 -14.35
CA PRO A 18 25.22 -20.96 -12.95
C PRO A 18 25.98 -19.97 -12.06
N LEU A 19 25.28 -19.39 -11.07
CA LEU A 19 25.93 -18.55 -10.07
C LEU A 19 26.96 -19.38 -9.27
N PRO A 20 28.13 -18.80 -8.95
CA PRO A 20 29.04 -19.33 -7.95
C PRO A 20 28.32 -19.68 -6.64
N ALA A 21 28.80 -20.71 -5.93
CA ALA A 21 28.12 -21.26 -4.76
C ALA A 21 27.96 -20.24 -3.61
N ASP A 22 28.97 -19.39 -3.42
CA ASP A 22 28.98 -18.27 -2.46
C ASP A 22 27.91 -17.22 -2.80
N GLN A 23 27.81 -16.82 -4.07
CA GLN A 23 26.81 -15.85 -4.52
C GLN A 23 25.39 -16.42 -4.39
N ARG A 24 25.21 -17.70 -4.71
CA ARG A 24 23.94 -18.39 -4.54
C ARG A 24 23.53 -18.41 -3.06
N ALA A 25 24.42 -18.85 -2.18
CA ALA A 25 24.16 -18.90 -0.74
C ALA A 25 23.83 -17.52 -0.15
N MET A 26 24.53 -16.47 -0.58
CA MET A 26 24.22 -15.09 -0.18
C MET A 26 22.80 -14.67 -0.59
N LEU A 27 22.39 -14.96 -1.83
CA LEU A 27 21.06 -14.61 -2.32
C LEU A 27 19.97 -15.42 -1.61
N GLU A 28 20.17 -16.72 -1.43
CA GLU A 28 19.26 -17.59 -0.69
C GLU A 28 19.08 -17.12 0.76
N SER A 29 20.18 -16.75 1.43
CA SER A 29 20.15 -16.19 2.78
C SER A 29 19.35 -14.87 2.85
N ARG A 30 19.55 -13.95 1.90
CA ARG A 30 18.75 -12.70 1.83
C ARG A 30 17.28 -12.97 1.58
N LEU A 31 16.96 -13.89 0.67
CA LEU A 31 15.59 -14.27 0.36
C LEU A 31 14.89 -14.93 1.55
N ALA A 32 15.62 -15.70 2.37
CA ALA A 32 15.06 -16.29 3.58
C ALA A 32 14.87 -15.25 4.69
N ALA A 33 15.88 -14.40 4.94
CA ALA A 33 15.88 -13.49 6.08
C ALA A 33 15.00 -12.24 5.91
N HIS A 34 14.68 -11.85 4.67
CA HIS A 34 13.90 -10.63 4.35
C HIS A 34 14.36 -9.37 5.13
N PRO A 35 15.67 -9.04 5.13
CA PRO A 35 16.18 -7.93 5.93
C PRO A 35 15.54 -6.61 5.48
N ARG A 36 15.11 -5.80 6.46
CA ARG A 36 14.55 -4.47 6.17
C ARG A 36 15.62 -3.63 5.47
N HIS A 37 15.23 -3.03 4.35
CA HIS A 37 16.06 -2.07 3.64
C HIS A 37 16.11 -0.72 4.38
N LEU A 38 16.80 0.26 3.79
CA LEU A 38 16.93 1.62 4.35
C LEU A 38 15.56 2.15 4.78
N ILE A 39 15.41 2.42 6.07
CA ILE A 39 14.21 3.05 6.64
C ILE A 39 14.47 4.56 6.71
N PRO A 40 13.66 5.41 6.07
CA PRO A 40 13.84 6.85 6.11
C PRO A 40 13.87 7.38 7.55
N ALA A 41 14.86 8.20 7.90
CA ALA A 41 14.97 8.75 9.25
C ALA A 41 13.68 9.48 9.70
N ARG A 42 13.01 10.16 8.75
CA ARG A 42 11.74 10.86 8.97
C ARG A 42 10.59 9.97 9.47
N SER A 43 10.63 8.65 9.25
CA SER A 43 9.58 7.75 9.75
C SER A 43 9.83 7.25 11.18
N ARG A 44 11.01 7.52 11.76
CA ARG A 44 11.37 7.13 13.13
C ARG A 44 10.83 8.11 14.17
N LEU A 45 9.53 8.36 14.13
CA LEU A 45 8.83 9.25 15.06
C LEU A 45 7.84 8.45 15.93
N PRO A 46 7.43 8.96 17.10
CA PRO A 46 6.30 8.40 17.85
C PRO A 46 5.02 8.34 17.00
N ARG A 47 4.14 7.36 17.26
CA ARG A 47 2.93 7.11 16.44
C ARG A 47 2.08 8.36 16.15
N PRO A 48 1.78 9.26 17.10
CA PRO A 48 1.02 10.48 16.81
C PRO A 48 1.73 11.41 15.82
N GLN A 49 3.06 11.51 15.93
CA GLN A 49 3.87 12.32 15.02
C GLN A 49 3.99 11.67 13.63
N GLN A 50 3.95 10.34 13.54
CA GLN A 50 3.87 9.66 12.24
C GLN A 50 2.54 9.96 11.53
N VAL A 51 1.42 10.00 12.27
CA VAL A 51 0.13 10.40 11.70
C VAL A 51 0.20 11.85 11.22
N ALA A 52 0.73 12.77 12.04
CA ALA A 52 0.90 14.17 11.64
C ALA A 52 1.80 14.33 10.39
N LEU A 53 2.89 13.55 10.31
CA LEU A 53 3.76 13.50 9.14
C LEU A 53 3.02 13.01 7.89
N PHE A 54 2.19 11.98 8.02
CA PHE A 54 1.37 11.47 6.92
C PHE A 54 0.42 12.56 6.42
N VAL A 55 -0.37 13.17 7.32
CA VAL A 55 -1.33 14.23 6.97
C VAL A 55 -0.64 15.38 6.25
N ARG A 56 0.47 15.88 6.80
CA ARG A 56 1.24 16.96 6.17
C ARG A 56 1.71 16.61 4.76
N ASN A 57 2.14 15.37 4.52
CA ASN A 57 2.58 14.96 3.19
C ASN A 57 1.41 14.82 2.22
N VAL A 58 0.23 14.36 2.68
CA VAL A 58 -0.99 14.32 1.85
C VAL A 58 -1.40 15.73 1.44
N GLU A 59 -1.49 16.65 2.40
CA GLU A 59 -1.88 18.05 2.16
C GLU A 59 -0.87 18.79 1.28
N LYS A 60 0.42 18.51 1.46
CA LYS A 60 1.48 19.06 0.60
C LYS A 60 1.27 18.68 -0.88
N GLU A 61 0.76 17.48 -1.15
CA GLU A 61 0.47 16.99 -2.50
C GLU A 61 -1.00 17.23 -2.90
N PHE A 62 -1.62 18.29 -2.35
CA PHE A 62 -2.99 18.73 -2.66
C PHE A 62 -4.09 17.71 -2.34
N GLY A 63 -3.82 16.73 -1.47
CA GLY A 63 -4.84 15.84 -0.92
C GLY A 63 -5.56 16.45 0.29
N THR A 64 -6.77 15.96 0.57
CA THR A 64 -7.54 16.31 1.77
C THR A 64 -7.52 15.16 2.77
N VAL A 65 -7.65 15.49 4.06
CA VAL A 65 -7.74 14.50 5.14
C VAL A 65 -8.88 14.88 6.07
N GLU A 66 -9.73 13.90 6.37
CA GLU A 66 -10.77 14.01 7.39
C GLU A 66 -10.45 13.07 8.56
N ARG A 67 -10.58 13.57 9.79
CA ARG A 67 -10.43 12.76 11.01
C ARG A 67 -11.81 12.40 11.55
N VAL A 68 -12.10 11.11 11.55
CA VAL A 68 -13.32 10.55 12.14
C VAL A 68 -13.03 9.97 13.54
N PRO A 69 -13.98 10.05 14.48
CA PRO A 69 -13.80 9.53 15.84
C PRO A 69 -13.72 8.00 15.89
N ASP A 70 -14.43 7.33 14.98
CA ASP A 70 -14.53 5.87 14.91
C ASP A 70 -15.02 5.43 13.51
N LEU A 71 -15.16 4.11 13.35
CA LEU A 71 -15.63 3.49 12.11
C LEU A 71 -17.13 3.73 11.85
N ALA A 72 -17.94 4.02 12.86
CA ALA A 72 -19.37 4.29 12.69
C ALA A 72 -19.61 5.67 12.04
N ALA A 73 -18.70 6.62 12.25
CA ALA A 73 -18.72 7.91 11.57
C ALA A 73 -18.25 7.86 10.10
N LEU A 74 -17.63 6.76 9.65
CA LEU A 74 -17.04 6.66 8.32
C LEU A 74 -18.05 6.81 7.16
N PRO A 75 -19.23 6.16 7.17
CA PRO A 75 -20.23 6.32 6.09
C PRO A 75 -20.67 7.77 5.92
N ALA A 76 -20.80 8.51 7.04
CA ALA A 76 -21.20 9.90 7.02
C ALA A 76 -20.14 10.79 6.37
N ALA A 77 -18.88 10.68 6.82
CA ALA A 77 -17.75 11.43 6.25
C ALA A 77 -17.59 11.19 4.74
N VAL A 78 -17.71 9.93 4.29
CA VAL A 78 -17.61 9.61 2.85
C VAL A 78 -18.76 10.22 2.06
N ALA A 79 -20.00 10.17 2.57
CA ALA A 79 -21.15 10.78 1.91
C ALA A 79 -20.97 12.30 1.77
N ASP A 80 -20.54 12.97 2.84
CA ASP A 80 -20.32 14.41 2.84
C ASP A 80 -19.19 14.82 1.89
N TYR A 81 -18.10 14.03 1.83
CA TYR A 81 -17.03 14.22 0.86
C TYR A 81 -17.53 14.09 -0.59
N LEU A 82 -18.26 13.01 -0.92
CA LEU A 82 -18.76 12.78 -2.27
C LEU A 82 -19.71 13.90 -2.71
N ALA A 83 -20.60 14.35 -1.83
CA ALA A 83 -21.50 15.47 -2.09
C ALA A 83 -20.72 16.78 -2.32
N ALA A 84 -19.72 17.08 -1.49
CA ALA A 84 -18.89 18.27 -1.63
C ALA A 84 -18.07 18.27 -2.94
N GLN A 85 -17.71 17.09 -3.44
CA GLN A 85 -17.00 16.91 -4.72
C GLN A 85 -17.94 16.72 -5.92
N ASN A 86 -19.27 16.77 -5.73
CA ASN A 86 -20.28 16.50 -6.75
C ASN A 86 -20.06 15.15 -7.47
N LEU A 87 -19.73 14.11 -6.68
CA LEU A 87 -19.47 12.76 -7.15
C LEU A 87 -20.66 11.84 -6.87
N PRO A 88 -20.90 10.82 -7.72
CA PRO A 88 -21.92 9.82 -7.44
C PRO A 88 -21.56 9.00 -6.18
N PRO A 89 -22.56 8.43 -5.48
CA PRO A 89 -22.36 7.60 -4.29
C PRO A 89 -21.84 6.20 -4.62
N ARG A 90 -20.75 6.11 -5.39
CA ARG A 90 -20.17 4.87 -5.87
C ARG A 90 -18.65 4.94 -5.80
N PHE A 91 -18.07 4.07 -4.98
CA PHE A 91 -16.64 3.98 -4.75
C PHE A 91 -16.20 2.52 -4.62
N VAL A 92 -14.90 2.27 -4.73
CA VAL A 92 -14.33 0.93 -4.57
C VAL A 92 -13.89 0.74 -3.12
N LEU A 93 -14.30 -0.35 -2.51
CA LEU A 93 -13.88 -0.74 -1.18
C LEU A 93 -12.77 -1.79 -1.26
N ALA A 94 -11.67 -1.56 -0.54
CA ALA A 94 -10.65 -2.59 -0.38
C ALA A 94 -11.21 -3.77 0.44
N PRO A 95 -10.84 -5.03 0.14
CA PRO A 95 -11.33 -6.20 0.88
C PRO A 95 -10.60 -6.35 2.23
N HIS A 96 -10.77 -5.37 3.11
CA HIS A 96 -10.16 -5.32 4.44
C HIS A 96 -11.23 -5.59 5.52
N PRO A 97 -10.97 -6.45 6.52
CA PRO A 97 -11.93 -6.78 7.57
C PRO A 97 -12.53 -5.55 8.28
N ASP A 98 -11.68 -4.59 8.64
CA ASP A 98 -12.11 -3.35 9.31
C ASP A 98 -13.10 -2.53 8.46
N LEU A 99 -13.01 -2.59 7.14
CA LEU A 99 -13.92 -1.89 6.22
C LEU A 99 -15.21 -2.67 5.96
N ALA A 100 -15.15 -4.00 6.02
CA ALA A 100 -16.32 -4.85 5.88
C ALA A 100 -17.28 -4.76 7.09
N GLY A 101 -16.74 -4.46 8.28
CA GLY A 101 -17.52 -4.29 9.51
C GLY A 101 -18.17 -2.91 9.70
N VAL A 102 -17.94 -1.97 8.79
CA VAL A 102 -18.50 -0.61 8.86
C VAL A 102 -20.01 -0.65 8.52
N PRO A 103 -20.87 0.08 9.25
CA PRO A 103 -22.31 0.09 9.02
C PRO A 103 -22.69 0.97 7.81
N TRP A 104 -22.29 0.56 6.60
CA TRP A 104 -22.52 1.33 5.37
C TRP A 104 -24.00 1.61 5.08
N SER A 105 -24.91 0.79 5.61
CA SER A 105 -26.36 0.93 5.42
C SER A 105 -27.03 1.99 6.28
N ASP A 106 -26.38 2.48 7.35
CA ASP A 106 -27.00 3.42 8.31
C ASP A 106 -27.20 4.81 7.72
N ARG A 107 -26.48 5.13 6.64
CA ARG A 107 -26.69 6.33 5.83
C ARG A 107 -26.84 5.89 4.37
N PRO A 108 -28.06 5.56 3.90
CA PRO A 108 -28.26 5.26 2.49
C PRO A 108 -27.84 6.51 1.71
N MET A 109 -26.79 6.35 0.90
CA MET A 109 -26.38 7.42 0.00
C MET A 109 -27.47 7.54 -1.05
N LEU A 110 -28.20 8.66 -1.02
CA LEU A 110 -29.33 8.96 -1.92
C LEU A 110 -28.90 8.94 -3.39
#